data_AF-A0A177QHA2-F1
#
_entry.id   AF-A0A177QHA2-F1
#
_cell.length_a   1.000
_cell.length_b   1.000
_cell.length_c   1.000
_cell.angle_alpha   90.00
_cell.angle_beta   90.00
_cell.angle_gamma   90.00
#
_symmetry.space_group_name_H-M   'P 1'
#
loop_
_entity.id
_entity.type
_entity.pdbx_description
1 polymer ?
#
loop_
_entity_poly.entity_id
_entity_poly.type
_entity_poly.pdbx_seq_one_letter_code
_entity_poly.pdbx_strand_id
1 'polypeptide(L)'
;MRRRLVLVTLLFASFITRFPIQASFAQTPDNSPPPVIESPPPSSETSPAPAPTDEHQLPELVPHERADTVMALGQLRGAVRVSPNSADARLKLAQELYRIGDLDAALDECRVALKLKSHNADAYLQLGVILMAKQDGHAASIALMEAILLNPELTQAHYNLGSVQYSLGNHAAAIQSYRRALELQPNFLDARYRLALVLKLANRHQEAVQFMEDAAIGGVPQAQYFMGNAYRNGQGVEKNLALAIRWWNKAVEFGQQRAAESLSQLRRQALVPDQPERRRNEAIEGFRQYRDELWADYPDVARNTSSESLGIALLKDSQASNGVKVLFAEAFALGEAAHDELARLYETGLDTRLAQFDTRILTCFTTTAADGFIPSKKALARIYGKGLGVTPDVQKAKAMLKGLSKQEMKAVLDDIGTH
;
A
#
# COMPACT_ATOMS: atom_id res chain seq x y z
N MET A 1 27.52 -29.97 51.65
CA MET A 1 28.37 -28.88 51.12
C MET A 1 27.72 -28.27 49.90
N ARG A 2 27.78 -26.94 49.77
CA ARG A 2 27.11 -26.06 48.79
C ARG A 2 27.71 -26.12 47.38
N ARG A 3 26.86 -25.90 46.35
CA ARG A 3 26.91 -24.87 45.27
C ARG A 3 26.12 -25.39 44.05
N ARG A 4 24.86 -24.95 43.83
CA ARG A 4 24.40 -23.90 42.89
C ARG A 4 25.16 -23.83 41.55
N LEU A 5 24.47 -24.18 40.46
CA LEU A 5 24.43 -23.34 39.25
C LEU A 5 23.04 -23.47 38.60
N VAL A 6 22.46 -22.32 38.27
CA VAL A 6 21.15 -22.11 37.65
C VAL A 6 21.35 -22.14 36.13
N LEU A 7 20.53 -22.89 35.41
CA LEU A 7 20.39 -22.74 33.96
C LEU A 7 18.93 -22.39 33.65
N VAL A 8 18.75 -21.24 33.02
CA VAL A 8 17.48 -20.62 32.63
C VAL A 8 17.01 -21.27 31.34
N THR A 9 15.86 -21.92 31.36
CA THR A 9 15.16 -22.44 30.17
C THR A 9 14.06 -21.44 29.80
N LEU A 10 14.26 -20.64 28.75
CA LEU A 10 13.21 -19.81 28.14
C LEU A 10 12.55 -20.62 27.01
N LEU A 11 11.39 -21.21 27.32
CA LEU A 11 10.45 -21.75 26.33
C LEU A 11 9.62 -20.58 25.77
N PHE A 12 9.87 -20.20 24.52
CA PHE A 12 8.96 -19.34 23.76
C PHE A 12 7.79 -20.18 23.25
N ALA A 13 6.66 -20.12 23.96
CA ALA A 13 5.39 -20.63 23.49
C ALA A 13 4.80 -19.67 22.45
N SER A 14 4.65 -20.15 21.22
CA SER A 14 3.94 -19.46 20.14
C SER A 14 2.43 -19.53 20.41
N PHE A 15 1.81 -18.40 20.75
CA PHE A 15 0.35 -18.27 20.82
C PHE A 15 -0.19 -18.02 19.41
N ILE A 16 -0.56 -19.11 18.72
CA ILE A 16 -1.46 -19.09 17.57
C ILE A 16 -2.86 -19.34 18.12
N THR A 17 -3.68 -18.29 18.20
CA THR A 17 -5.11 -18.43 18.50
C THR A 17 -5.83 -18.95 17.27
N ARG A 18 -5.96 -20.29 17.20
CA ARG A 18 -6.94 -20.99 16.35
C ARG A 18 -8.33 -20.74 16.92
N PHE A 19 -9.22 -20.10 16.17
CA PHE A 19 -10.65 -20.10 16.47
C PHE A 19 -11.31 -21.41 15.99
N PRO A 20 -12.26 -21.98 16.75
CA PRO A 20 -12.77 -23.33 16.53
C PRO A 20 -13.88 -23.35 15.46
N ILE A 21 -13.76 -24.31 14.54
CA ILE A 21 -14.84 -24.75 13.65
C ILE A 21 -15.81 -25.58 14.50
N GLN A 22 -17.03 -25.07 14.70
CA GLN A 22 -18.12 -25.91 15.20
C GLN A 22 -18.85 -26.57 14.01
N ALA A 23 -18.86 -27.90 14.05
CA ALA A 23 -19.64 -28.76 13.19
C ALA A 23 -21.14 -28.55 13.44
N SER A 24 -21.92 -28.40 12.36
CA SER A 24 -23.38 -28.40 12.42
C SER A 24 -23.94 -29.72 11.90
N PHE A 25 -24.98 -30.19 12.57
CA PHE A 25 -25.61 -31.50 12.45
C PHE A 25 -26.30 -31.72 11.10
N ALA A 26 -26.31 -32.98 10.68
CA ALA A 26 -27.13 -33.51 9.60
C ALA A 26 -28.62 -33.43 9.94
N GLN A 27 -29.43 -32.86 9.03
CA GLN A 27 -30.86 -33.12 8.91
C GLN A 27 -31.24 -33.19 7.41
N THR A 28 -32.20 -34.06 7.13
CA THR A 28 -32.67 -34.61 5.84
C THR A 28 -33.27 -33.60 4.86
N PRO A 29 -33.34 -33.92 3.54
CA PRO A 29 -33.76 -32.96 2.52
C PRO A 29 -35.28 -32.76 2.52
N ASP A 30 -35.73 -31.52 2.76
CA ASP A 30 -37.09 -31.09 2.49
C ASP A 30 -37.15 -30.47 1.09
N ASN A 31 -37.95 -31.08 0.21
CA ASN A 31 -38.15 -30.69 -1.17
C ASN A 31 -39.21 -29.57 -1.21
N SER A 32 -38.78 -28.32 -1.22
CA SER A 32 -39.61 -27.17 -1.61
C SER A 32 -38.75 -26.12 -2.32
N PRO A 33 -39.14 -25.65 -3.52
CA PRO A 33 -38.35 -24.67 -4.26
C PRO A 33 -38.36 -23.30 -3.54
N PRO A 34 -37.20 -22.64 -3.35
CA PRO A 34 -37.16 -21.31 -2.75
C PRO A 34 -37.73 -20.24 -3.70
N PRO A 35 -38.26 -19.13 -3.17
CA PRO A 35 -38.84 -18.05 -3.98
C PRO A 35 -37.75 -17.37 -4.82
N VAL A 36 -38.13 -17.03 -6.06
CA VAL A 36 -37.29 -16.30 -7.02
C VAL A 36 -36.97 -14.92 -6.45
N ILE A 37 -35.74 -14.76 -5.94
CA ILE A 37 -35.15 -13.46 -5.67
C ILE A 37 -34.58 -12.98 -7.01
N GLU A 38 -35.30 -12.07 -7.67
CA GLU A 38 -34.75 -11.34 -8.81
C GLU A 38 -33.47 -10.61 -8.37
N SER A 39 -32.35 -11.02 -8.96
CA SER A 39 -31.08 -10.35 -8.78
C SER A 39 -31.17 -8.94 -9.39
N PRO A 40 -30.76 -7.87 -8.70
CA PRO A 40 -30.65 -6.57 -9.34
C PRO A 40 -29.59 -6.65 -10.46
N PRO A 41 -29.76 -5.88 -11.55
CA PRO A 41 -28.87 -5.95 -12.71
C PRO A 41 -27.43 -5.61 -12.30
N PRO A 42 -26.42 -6.17 -12.98
CA PRO A 42 -25.02 -5.91 -12.65
C PRO A 42 -24.76 -4.41 -12.82
N SER A 43 -24.37 -3.76 -11.73
CA SER A 43 -23.83 -2.40 -11.77
C SER A 43 -22.64 -2.40 -12.73
N SER A 44 -22.80 -1.65 -13.83
CA SER A 44 -21.78 -1.36 -14.83
C SER A 44 -20.72 -0.43 -14.23
N GLU A 45 -19.95 -0.95 -13.29
CA GLU A 45 -18.63 -0.44 -12.94
C GLU A 45 -17.65 -1.60 -13.09
N THR A 46 -17.40 -2.00 -14.33
CA THR A 46 -16.13 -2.63 -14.69
C THR A 46 -15.05 -1.59 -14.40
N SER A 47 -14.59 -1.57 -13.15
CA SER A 47 -13.28 -1.02 -12.83
C SER A 47 -12.30 -1.65 -13.82
N PRO A 48 -11.54 -0.86 -14.61
CA PRO A 48 -10.55 -1.45 -15.49
C PRO A 48 -9.65 -2.34 -14.62
N ALA A 49 -9.47 -3.59 -15.05
CA ALA A 49 -8.51 -4.48 -14.43
C ALA A 49 -7.21 -3.69 -14.27
N PRO A 50 -6.57 -3.67 -13.08
CA PRO A 50 -5.29 -3.02 -12.96
C PRO A 50 -4.35 -3.83 -13.86
N ALA A 51 -4.04 -3.32 -15.05
CA ALA A 51 -2.78 -3.63 -15.66
C ALA A 51 -1.76 -3.03 -14.69
N PRO A 52 -0.96 -3.83 -13.96
CA PRO A 52 0.19 -3.27 -13.30
C PRO A 52 1.09 -2.78 -14.42
N THR A 53 1.15 -1.47 -14.61
CA THR A 53 2.08 -0.79 -15.53
C THR A 53 3.54 -0.88 -15.09
N ASP A 54 3.85 -1.82 -14.19
CA ASP A 54 5.21 -2.24 -13.90
C ASP A 54 5.62 -3.26 -14.97
N GLU A 55 5.82 -2.77 -16.19
CA GLU A 55 6.77 -3.39 -17.11
C GLU A 55 8.11 -3.54 -16.38
N HIS A 56 9.00 -4.42 -16.85
CA HIS A 56 10.35 -4.55 -16.27
C HIS A 56 11.11 -3.23 -16.50
N GLN A 57 10.90 -2.27 -15.61
CA GLN A 57 11.49 -0.95 -15.66
C GLN A 57 12.97 -1.08 -15.32
N LEU A 58 13.80 -0.40 -16.11
CA LEU A 58 15.22 -0.34 -15.84
C LEU A 58 15.45 0.20 -14.42
N PRO A 59 16.46 -0.30 -13.70
CA PRO A 59 16.79 0.22 -12.39
C PRO A 59 16.97 1.75 -12.44
N GLU A 60 16.22 2.49 -11.65
CA GLU A 60 16.36 3.94 -11.58
C GLU A 60 17.63 4.28 -10.78
N LEU A 61 18.74 4.57 -11.47
CA LEU A 61 20.02 4.89 -10.82
C LEU A 61 20.06 6.34 -10.33
N VAL A 62 20.42 6.54 -9.06
CA VAL A 62 20.71 7.86 -8.49
C VAL A 62 22.08 8.40 -8.97
N PRO A 63 22.32 9.73 -8.95
CA PRO A 63 23.49 10.33 -9.60
C PRO A 63 24.86 9.78 -9.19
N HIS A 64 25.04 9.39 -7.93
CA HIS A 64 26.29 8.80 -7.44
C HIS A 64 26.46 7.35 -7.91
N GLU A 65 25.39 6.54 -7.91
CA GLU A 65 25.40 5.20 -8.51
C GLU A 65 25.68 5.24 -10.01
N ARG A 66 25.21 6.28 -10.71
CA ARG A 66 25.58 6.51 -12.11
C ARG A 66 27.08 6.77 -12.29
N ALA A 67 27.69 7.52 -11.38
CA ALA A 67 29.13 7.76 -11.42
C ALA A 67 29.92 6.47 -11.14
N ASP A 68 29.50 5.69 -10.15
CA ASP A 68 30.13 4.43 -9.79
C ASP A 68 30.01 3.37 -10.90
N THR A 69 28.82 3.26 -11.51
CA THR A 69 28.58 2.36 -12.66
C THR A 69 29.43 2.73 -13.88
N VAL A 70 29.61 4.04 -14.19
CA VAL A 70 30.49 4.48 -15.28
C VAL A 70 31.95 4.09 -15.03
N MET A 71 32.43 4.25 -13.79
CA MET A 71 33.78 3.83 -13.41
C MET A 71 33.96 2.31 -13.49
N ALA A 72 32.98 1.55 -12.99
CA ALA A 72 32.95 0.08 -13.09
C ALA A 72 32.95 -0.39 -14.55
N LEU A 73 32.20 0.26 -15.43
CA LEU A 73 32.18 -0.03 -16.87
C LEU A 73 33.55 0.18 -17.51
N GLY A 74 34.28 1.24 -17.13
CA GLY A 74 35.65 1.47 -17.61
C GLY A 74 36.60 0.33 -17.24
N GLN A 75 36.53 -0.12 -15.99
CA GLN A 75 37.33 -1.24 -15.50
C GLN A 75 36.95 -2.57 -16.17
N LEU A 76 35.65 -2.86 -16.29
CA LEU A 76 35.15 -4.10 -16.91
C LEU A 76 35.49 -4.15 -18.40
N ARG A 77 35.37 -3.04 -19.13
CA ARG A 77 35.83 -2.95 -20.53
C ARG A 77 37.34 -3.20 -20.64
N GLY A 78 38.14 -2.67 -19.71
CA GLY A 78 39.57 -2.97 -19.61
C GLY A 78 39.84 -4.46 -19.37
N ALA A 79 39.15 -5.06 -18.40
CA ALA A 79 39.29 -6.48 -18.08
C ALA A 79 38.92 -7.39 -19.26
N VAL A 80 37.85 -7.06 -19.98
CA VAL A 80 37.43 -7.77 -21.20
C VAL A 80 38.44 -7.61 -22.34
N ARG A 81 39.15 -6.47 -22.44
CA ARG A 81 40.24 -6.30 -23.42
C ARG A 81 41.46 -7.17 -23.09
N VAL A 82 41.83 -7.26 -21.81
CA VAL A 82 42.97 -8.07 -21.35
C VAL A 82 42.65 -9.56 -21.45
N SER A 83 41.42 -9.95 -21.13
CA SER A 83 40.95 -11.34 -21.14
C SER A 83 39.65 -11.50 -21.94
N PRO A 84 39.71 -11.47 -23.29
CA PRO A 84 38.52 -11.47 -24.16
C PRO A 84 37.62 -12.71 -24.02
N ASN A 85 38.20 -13.82 -23.56
CA ASN A 85 37.55 -15.12 -23.42
C ASN A 85 37.02 -15.39 -22.00
N SER A 86 37.02 -14.39 -21.11
CA SER A 86 36.43 -14.55 -19.77
C SER A 86 34.92 -14.36 -19.83
N ALA A 87 34.17 -15.48 -19.79
CA ALA A 87 32.71 -15.47 -19.77
C ALA A 87 32.16 -14.68 -18.56
N ASP A 88 32.80 -14.79 -17.40
CA ASP A 88 32.35 -14.10 -16.18
C ASP A 88 32.57 -12.58 -16.27
N ALA A 89 33.68 -12.13 -16.87
CA ALA A 89 33.92 -10.69 -17.09
C ALA A 89 32.92 -10.10 -18.10
N ARG A 90 32.62 -10.86 -19.17
CA ARG A 90 31.59 -10.51 -20.16
C ARG A 90 30.20 -10.40 -19.52
N LEU A 91 29.83 -11.37 -18.67
CA LEU A 91 28.56 -11.35 -17.96
C LEU A 91 28.43 -10.15 -17.01
N LYS A 92 29.48 -9.85 -16.23
CA LYS A 92 29.51 -8.66 -15.37
C LYS A 92 29.38 -7.36 -16.18
N LEU A 93 30.06 -7.29 -17.32
CA LEU A 93 29.92 -6.14 -18.22
C LEU A 93 28.49 -6.00 -18.74
N ALA A 94 27.83 -7.09 -19.12
CA ALA A 94 26.44 -7.08 -19.55
C ALA A 94 25.48 -6.58 -18.44
N GLN A 95 25.69 -7.01 -17.19
CA GLN A 95 24.91 -6.56 -16.03
C GLN A 95 25.03 -5.04 -15.81
N GLU A 96 26.24 -4.49 -15.89
CA GLU A 96 26.45 -3.05 -15.73
C GLU A 96 25.91 -2.24 -16.91
N LEU A 97 26.03 -2.75 -18.13
CA LEU A 97 25.42 -2.14 -19.32
C LEU A 97 23.88 -2.11 -19.21
N TYR A 98 23.28 -3.18 -18.70
CA TYR A 98 21.85 -3.22 -18.40
C TYR A 98 21.45 -2.15 -17.38
N ARG A 99 22.22 -2.00 -16.28
CA ARG A 99 21.94 -0.98 -15.25
C ARG A 99 21.93 0.44 -15.81
N ILE A 100 22.80 0.76 -16.75
CA ILE A 100 22.83 2.10 -17.39
C ILE A 100 21.86 2.24 -18.58
N GLY A 101 21.10 1.18 -18.91
CA GLY A 101 20.12 1.18 -19.99
C GLY A 101 20.67 0.94 -21.39
N ASP A 102 21.95 0.60 -21.54
CA ASP A 102 22.54 0.22 -22.83
C ASP A 102 22.19 -1.26 -23.16
N LEU A 103 20.92 -1.48 -23.49
CA LEU A 103 20.33 -2.81 -23.65
C LEU A 103 20.93 -3.59 -24.82
N ASP A 104 21.34 -2.91 -25.89
CA ASP A 104 21.93 -3.56 -27.07
C ASP A 104 23.34 -4.07 -26.75
N ALA A 105 24.18 -3.23 -26.15
CA ALA A 105 25.51 -3.67 -25.72
C ALA A 105 25.43 -4.74 -24.62
N ALA A 106 24.49 -4.61 -23.68
CA ALA A 106 24.25 -5.63 -22.66
C ALA A 106 23.89 -6.99 -23.28
N LEU A 107 22.99 -6.98 -24.27
CA LEU A 107 22.57 -8.18 -24.99
C LEU A 107 23.74 -8.85 -25.71
N ASP A 108 24.57 -8.07 -26.39
CA ASP A 108 25.73 -8.57 -27.12
C ASP A 108 26.78 -9.20 -26.20
N GLU A 109 27.14 -8.51 -25.11
CA GLU A 109 28.09 -9.03 -24.12
C GLU A 109 27.57 -10.30 -23.43
N CYS A 110 26.27 -10.35 -23.14
CA CYS A 110 25.63 -11.54 -22.57
C CYS A 110 25.66 -12.73 -23.55
N ARG A 111 25.39 -12.50 -24.84
CA ARG A 111 25.50 -13.53 -25.89
C ARG A 111 26.93 -14.03 -26.04
N VAL A 112 27.92 -13.15 -25.95
CA VAL A 112 29.34 -13.55 -25.97
C VAL A 112 29.67 -14.40 -24.74
N ALA A 113 29.21 -14.03 -23.55
CA ALA A 113 29.39 -14.83 -22.34
C ALA A 113 28.83 -16.26 -22.50
N LEU A 114 27.63 -16.39 -23.07
CA LEU A 114 27.00 -17.69 -23.35
C LEU A 114 27.71 -18.49 -24.45
N LYS A 115 28.29 -17.85 -25.46
CA LYS A 115 29.13 -18.53 -26.46
C LYS A 115 30.40 -19.12 -25.84
N LEU A 116 31.01 -18.39 -24.89
CA LEU A 116 32.22 -18.83 -24.18
C LEU A 116 31.91 -19.92 -23.16
N LYS A 117 30.76 -19.84 -22.48
CA LYS A 117 30.29 -20.82 -21.49
C LYS A 117 28.78 -21.04 -21.65
N SER A 118 28.42 -22.03 -22.45
CA SER A 118 27.02 -22.33 -22.80
C SER A 118 26.18 -22.87 -21.65
N HIS A 119 26.81 -23.45 -20.62
CA HIS A 119 26.15 -23.97 -19.42
C HIS A 119 26.31 -22.99 -18.26
N ASN A 120 25.74 -21.80 -18.41
CA ASN A 120 25.77 -20.75 -17.38
C ASN A 120 24.35 -20.23 -17.10
N ALA A 121 23.77 -20.69 -15.99
CA ALA A 121 22.41 -20.35 -15.59
C ALA A 121 22.25 -18.85 -15.30
N ASP A 122 23.24 -18.20 -14.68
CA ASP A 122 23.21 -16.76 -14.39
C ASP A 122 23.26 -15.93 -15.68
N ALA A 123 24.01 -16.38 -16.68
CA ALA A 123 24.05 -15.72 -17.98
C ALA A 123 22.71 -15.81 -18.72
N TYR A 124 22.04 -16.96 -18.68
CA TYR A 124 20.68 -17.10 -19.23
C TYR A 124 19.63 -16.28 -18.45
N LEU A 125 19.75 -16.21 -17.12
CA LEU A 125 18.90 -15.33 -16.30
C LEU A 125 19.07 -13.87 -16.72
N GLN A 126 20.30 -13.40 -16.87
CA GLN A 126 20.58 -12.02 -17.33
C GLN A 126 20.09 -11.77 -18.76
N LEU A 127 20.27 -12.74 -19.66
CA LEU A 127 19.72 -12.66 -21.02
C LEU A 127 18.20 -12.47 -20.98
N GLY A 128 17.51 -13.25 -20.14
CA GLY A 128 16.06 -13.13 -19.93
C GLY A 128 15.65 -11.74 -19.45
N VAL A 129 16.34 -11.19 -18.44
CA VAL A 129 16.10 -9.84 -17.91
C VAL A 129 16.30 -8.76 -18.98
N ILE A 130 17.38 -8.83 -19.75
CA ILE A 130 17.65 -7.88 -20.83
C ILE A 130 16.54 -7.94 -21.89
N LEU A 131 16.12 -9.14 -22.29
CA LEU A 131 15.06 -9.33 -23.28
C LEU A 131 13.69 -8.84 -22.79
N MET A 132 13.39 -9.00 -21.49
CA MET A 132 12.20 -8.40 -20.86
C MET A 132 12.20 -6.87 -20.96
N ALA A 133 13.33 -6.21 -20.66
CA ALA A 133 13.45 -4.76 -20.79
C ALA A 133 13.36 -4.29 -22.26
N LYS A 134 13.75 -5.15 -23.21
CA LYS A 134 13.53 -4.94 -24.64
C LYS A 134 12.12 -5.30 -25.12
N GLN A 135 11.22 -5.68 -24.20
CA GLN A 135 9.84 -6.12 -24.47
C GLN A 135 9.73 -7.36 -25.39
N ASP A 136 10.78 -8.16 -25.51
CA ASP A 136 10.76 -9.45 -26.22
C ASP A 136 10.40 -10.59 -25.26
N GLY A 137 9.12 -10.67 -24.90
CA GLY A 137 8.63 -11.65 -23.92
C GLY A 137 8.84 -13.11 -24.35
N HIS A 138 8.72 -13.42 -25.64
CA HIS A 138 8.93 -14.78 -26.14
C HIS A 138 10.39 -15.22 -25.99
N ALA A 139 11.35 -14.42 -26.48
CA ALA A 139 12.76 -14.77 -26.32
C ALA A 139 13.17 -14.77 -24.84
N ALA A 140 12.64 -13.84 -24.03
CA ALA A 140 12.88 -13.81 -22.59
C ALA A 140 12.44 -15.11 -21.91
N SER A 141 11.24 -15.62 -22.23
CA SER A 141 10.73 -16.88 -21.68
C SER A 141 11.66 -18.06 -21.96
N ILE A 142 12.19 -18.15 -23.19
CA ILE A 142 13.10 -19.23 -23.60
C ILE A 142 14.39 -19.13 -22.78
N ALA A 143 14.99 -17.95 -22.70
CA ALA A 143 16.21 -17.73 -21.93
C ALA A 143 16.02 -18.07 -20.44
N LEU A 144 14.90 -17.69 -19.84
CA LEU A 144 14.60 -18.00 -18.44
C LEU A 144 14.35 -19.50 -18.21
N MET A 145 13.73 -20.19 -19.16
CA MET A 145 13.57 -21.65 -19.11
C MET A 145 14.93 -22.37 -19.17
N GLU A 146 15.87 -21.91 -20.00
CA GLU A 146 17.24 -22.44 -20.04
C GLU A 146 17.98 -22.19 -18.70
N ALA A 147 17.81 -21.01 -18.09
CA ALA A 147 18.36 -20.74 -16.75
C ALA A 147 17.83 -21.73 -15.70
N ILE A 148 16.51 -21.99 -15.70
CA ILE A 148 15.86 -22.94 -14.79
C ILE A 148 16.29 -24.38 -15.06
N LEU A 149 16.48 -24.77 -16.33
CA LEU A 149 16.96 -26.09 -16.70
C LEU A 149 18.37 -26.37 -16.14
N LEU A 150 19.25 -25.37 -16.23
CA LEU A 150 20.62 -25.47 -15.72
C LEU A 150 20.69 -25.38 -14.19
N ASN A 151 19.84 -24.56 -13.57
CA ASN A 151 19.73 -24.46 -12.13
C ASN A 151 18.26 -24.28 -11.69
N PRO A 152 17.60 -25.38 -11.28
CA PRO A 152 16.18 -25.36 -10.87
C PRO A 152 15.87 -24.54 -9.61
N GLU A 153 16.89 -24.18 -8.83
CA GLU A 153 16.76 -23.44 -7.56
C GLU A 153 16.96 -21.92 -7.72
N LEU A 154 17.12 -21.42 -8.95
CA LEU A 154 17.18 -19.98 -9.21
C LEU A 154 15.82 -19.31 -9.02
N THR A 155 15.54 -18.86 -7.79
CA THR A 155 14.32 -18.12 -7.41
C THR A 155 13.98 -16.99 -8.39
N GLN A 156 14.98 -16.18 -8.76
CA GLN A 156 14.77 -15.03 -9.64
C GLN A 156 14.36 -15.46 -11.05
N ALA A 157 14.85 -16.59 -11.55
CA ALA A 157 14.47 -17.10 -12.87
C ALA A 157 12.99 -17.53 -12.89
N HIS A 158 12.52 -18.19 -11.82
CA HIS A 158 11.10 -18.53 -11.65
C HIS A 158 10.22 -17.27 -11.53
N TYR A 159 10.64 -16.28 -10.73
CA TYR A 159 9.88 -15.02 -10.60
C TYR A 159 9.80 -14.25 -11.92
N ASN A 160 10.92 -14.11 -12.63
CA ASN A 160 10.98 -13.41 -13.92
C ASN A 160 10.17 -14.17 -14.97
N LEU A 161 10.24 -15.52 -14.99
CA LEU A 161 9.42 -16.32 -15.90
C LEU A 161 7.93 -16.11 -15.61
N GLY A 162 7.54 -16.04 -14.34
CA GLY A 162 6.18 -15.70 -13.93
C GLY A 162 5.72 -14.34 -14.47
N SER A 163 6.62 -13.35 -14.43
CA SER A 163 6.38 -11.99 -14.94
C SER A 163 6.22 -11.97 -16.47
N VAL A 164 7.09 -12.68 -17.19
CA VAL A 164 6.98 -12.84 -18.64
C VAL A 164 5.70 -13.55 -19.04
N GLN A 165 5.39 -14.69 -18.42
CA GLN A 165 4.18 -15.45 -18.72
C GLN A 165 2.92 -14.64 -18.43
N TYR A 166 2.95 -13.81 -17.37
CA TYR A 166 1.87 -12.87 -17.09
C TYR A 166 1.68 -11.86 -18.23
N SER A 167 2.75 -11.22 -18.69
CA SER A 167 2.69 -10.25 -19.80
C SER A 167 2.22 -10.86 -21.12
N LEU A 168 2.51 -12.14 -21.34
CA LEU A 168 2.05 -12.92 -22.50
C LEU A 168 0.59 -13.43 -22.36
N GLY A 169 -0.08 -13.16 -21.24
CA GLY A 169 -1.46 -13.62 -20.96
C GLY A 169 -1.57 -15.07 -20.47
N ASN A 170 -0.45 -15.76 -20.28
CA ASN A 170 -0.41 -17.15 -19.84
C ASN A 170 -0.53 -17.27 -18.31
N HIS A 171 -1.71 -16.93 -17.77
CA HIS A 171 -1.94 -16.85 -16.32
C HIS A 171 -1.65 -18.16 -15.56
N ALA A 172 -1.97 -19.32 -16.14
CA ALA A 172 -1.71 -20.61 -15.51
C ALA A 172 -0.22 -20.88 -15.34
N ALA A 173 0.60 -20.58 -16.36
CA ALA A 173 2.05 -20.72 -16.30
C ALA A 173 2.65 -19.71 -15.32
N ALA A 174 2.18 -18.45 -15.35
CA ALA A 174 2.62 -17.42 -14.41
C ALA A 174 2.40 -17.82 -12.94
N ILE A 175 1.21 -18.37 -12.61
CA ILE A 175 0.89 -18.87 -11.26
C ILE A 175 1.88 -19.94 -10.83
N GLN A 176 2.19 -20.91 -11.69
CA GLN A 176 3.14 -21.99 -11.38
C GLN A 176 4.55 -21.44 -11.10
N SER A 177 5.04 -20.54 -11.96
CA SER A 177 6.36 -19.94 -11.80
C SER A 177 6.47 -19.10 -10.53
N TYR A 178 5.47 -18.27 -10.20
CA TYR A 178 5.48 -17.52 -8.95
C TYR A 178 5.39 -18.40 -7.70
N ARG A 179 4.58 -19.47 -7.73
CA ARG A 179 4.54 -20.44 -6.64
C ARG A 179 5.90 -21.08 -6.42
N ARG A 180 6.58 -21.46 -7.51
CA ARG A 180 7.91 -22.03 -7.40
C ARG A 180 8.93 -21.05 -6.81
N ALA A 181 8.86 -19.77 -7.18
CA ALA A 181 9.67 -18.73 -6.56
C ALA A 181 9.39 -18.60 -5.04
N LEU A 182 8.13 -18.68 -4.61
CA LEU A 182 7.76 -18.63 -3.19
C LEU A 182 8.13 -19.90 -2.41
N GLU A 183 8.14 -21.07 -3.04
CA GLU A 183 8.65 -22.30 -2.44
C GLU A 183 10.15 -22.19 -2.12
N LEU A 184 10.92 -21.61 -3.04
CA LEU A 184 12.36 -21.40 -2.89
C LEU A 184 12.68 -20.25 -1.92
N GLN A 185 11.86 -19.19 -1.93
CA GLN A 185 12.01 -18.03 -1.05
C GLN A 185 10.66 -17.59 -0.48
N PRO A 186 10.25 -18.13 0.69
CA PRO A 186 8.95 -17.82 1.29
C PRO A 186 8.71 -16.35 1.62
N ASN A 187 9.78 -15.58 1.88
CA ASN A 187 9.69 -14.16 2.25
C ASN A 187 9.75 -13.20 1.04
N PHE A 188 9.55 -13.70 -0.18
CA PHE A 188 9.58 -12.87 -1.39
C PHE A 188 8.25 -12.13 -1.60
N LEU A 189 8.15 -10.93 -1.01
CA LEU A 189 6.91 -10.13 -1.01
C LEU A 189 6.42 -9.74 -2.41
N ASP A 190 7.31 -9.39 -3.33
CA ASP A 190 6.92 -9.04 -4.70
C ASP A 190 6.36 -10.23 -5.46
N ALA A 191 6.97 -11.42 -5.33
CA ALA A 191 6.44 -12.65 -5.91
C ALA A 191 5.06 -12.99 -5.36
N ARG A 192 4.86 -12.77 -4.05
CA ARG A 192 3.57 -12.99 -3.38
C ARG A 192 2.49 -12.04 -3.90
N TYR A 193 2.82 -10.76 -4.00
CA TYR A 193 1.92 -9.75 -4.56
C TYR A 193 1.56 -10.05 -6.02
N ARG A 194 2.56 -10.37 -6.86
CA ARG A 194 2.34 -10.72 -8.27
C ARG A 194 1.48 -11.99 -8.40
N LEU A 195 1.72 -13.02 -7.58
CA LEU A 195 0.88 -14.22 -7.54
C LEU A 195 -0.58 -13.87 -7.20
N ALA A 196 -0.80 -13.04 -6.18
CA ALA A 196 -2.14 -12.61 -5.79
C ALA A 196 -2.88 -11.89 -6.93
N LEU A 197 -2.20 -11.02 -7.68
CA LEU A 197 -2.76 -10.36 -8.86
C LEU A 197 -3.17 -11.35 -9.95
N VAL A 198 -2.29 -12.29 -10.30
CA VAL A 198 -2.59 -13.27 -11.36
C VAL A 198 -3.71 -14.22 -10.93
N LEU A 199 -3.75 -14.63 -9.65
CA LEU A 199 -4.86 -15.42 -9.11
C LEU A 199 -6.19 -14.69 -9.21
N LYS A 200 -6.21 -13.37 -8.94
CA LYS A 200 -7.40 -12.55 -9.10
C LYS A 200 -7.88 -12.52 -10.55
N LEU A 201 -6.97 -12.36 -11.52
CA LEU A 201 -7.29 -12.38 -12.96
C LEU A 201 -7.76 -13.75 -13.44
N ALA A 202 -7.26 -14.82 -12.82
CA ALA A 202 -7.75 -16.18 -13.03
C ALA A 202 -9.06 -16.50 -12.27
N ASN A 203 -9.75 -15.51 -11.71
CA ASN A 203 -10.99 -15.64 -10.92
C ASN A 203 -10.86 -16.54 -9.68
N ARG A 204 -9.64 -16.76 -9.17
CA ARG A 204 -9.36 -17.52 -7.93
C ARG A 204 -9.35 -16.59 -6.73
N HIS A 205 -10.47 -15.91 -6.49
CA HIS A 205 -10.55 -14.79 -5.53
C HIS A 205 -10.16 -15.17 -4.10
N GLN A 206 -10.56 -16.35 -3.62
CA GLN A 206 -10.29 -16.76 -2.24
C GLN A 206 -8.79 -16.98 -1.98
N GLU A 207 -8.08 -17.64 -2.91
CA GLU A 207 -6.62 -17.77 -2.82
C GLU A 207 -5.93 -16.43 -3.04
N ALA A 208 -6.41 -15.61 -3.98
CA ALA A 208 -5.83 -14.30 -4.27
C ALA A 208 -5.80 -13.40 -3.04
N VAL A 209 -6.88 -13.36 -2.26
CA VAL A 209 -6.97 -12.58 -1.03
C VAL A 209 -5.93 -13.00 0.00
N GLN A 210 -5.72 -14.30 0.21
CA GLN A 210 -4.75 -14.78 1.19
C GLN A 210 -3.33 -14.29 0.87
N PHE A 211 -2.89 -14.45 -0.38
CA PHE A 211 -1.58 -13.96 -0.80
C PHE A 211 -1.50 -12.42 -0.82
N MET A 212 -2.61 -11.74 -1.12
CA MET A 212 -2.67 -10.27 -1.09
C MET A 212 -2.55 -9.74 0.35
N GLU A 213 -3.24 -10.36 1.30
CA GLU A 213 -3.21 -10.00 2.71
C GLU A 213 -1.81 -10.19 3.30
N ASP A 214 -1.19 -11.34 3.07
CA ASP A 214 0.20 -11.59 3.47
C ASP A 214 1.17 -10.54 2.90
N ALA A 215 1.01 -10.15 1.63
CA ALA A 215 1.83 -9.10 1.01
C ALA A 215 1.55 -7.71 1.63
N ALA A 216 0.29 -7.40 1.95
CA ALA A 216 -0.11 -6.15 2.59
C ALA A 216 0.43 -6.05 4.03
N ILE A 217 0.39 -7.15 4.80
CA ILE A 217 1.00 -7.29 6.12
C ILE A 217 2.52 -7.13 6.02
N GLY A 218 3.13 -7.70 4.99
CA GLY A 218 4.56 -7.53 4.68
C GLY A 218 4.95 -6.11 4.27
N GLY A 219 4.01 -5.19 4.14
CA GLY A 219 4.28 -3.76 3.88
C GLY A 219 4.25 -3.35 2.41
N VAL A 220 3.81 -4.22 1.48
CA VAL A 220 3.68 -3.86 0.06
C VAL A 220 2.54 -2.85 -0.11
N PRO A 221 2.81 -1.57 -0.45
CA PRO A 221 1.79 -0.53 -0.42
C PRO A 221 0.66 -0.75 -1.43
N GLN A 222 0.98 -1.30 -2.60
CA GLN A 222 0.00 -1.69 -3.61
C GLN A 222 -0.94 -2.77 -3.07
N ALA A 223 -0.40 -3.76 -2.34
CA ALA A 223 -1.21 -4.81 -1.73
C ALA A 223 -2.14 -4.26 -0.65
N GLN A 224 -1.66 -3.31 0.17
CA GLN A 224 -2.49 -2.61 1.16
C GLN A 224 -3.65 -1.88 0.49
N TYR A 225 -3.40 -1.15 -0.61
CA TYR A 225 -4.47 -0.52 -1.39
C TYR A 225 -5.51 -1.54 -1.90
N PHE A 226 -5.05 -2.68 -2.44
CA PHE A 226 -5.94 -3.73 -2.92
C PHE A 226 -6.73 -4.41 -1.79
N MET A 227 -6.14 -4.59 -0.61
CA MET A 227 -6.85 -5.08 0.57
C MET A 227 -7.93 -4.11 1.01
N GLY A 228 -7.68 -2.80 0.97
CA GLY A 228 -8.71 -1.79 1.21
C GLY A 228 -9.91 -1.96 0.28
N ASN A 229 -9.65 -2.18 -1.01
CA ASN A 229 -10.71 -2.43 -1.99
C ASN A 229 -11.42 -3.79 -1.79
N ALA A 230 -10.69 -4.82 -1.34
CA ALA A 230 -11.27 -6.12 -1.06
C ALA A 230 -12.28 -6.04 0.08
N TYR A 231 -11.90 -5.43 1.21
CA TYR A 231 -12.80 -5.23 2.35
C TYR A 231 -13.95 -4.27 2.06
N ARG A 232 -13.75 -3.23 1.23
CA ARG A 232 -14.83 -2.34 0.79
C ARG A 232 -15.93 -3.09 0.05
N ASN A 233 -15.55 -4.06 -0.80
CA ASN A 233 -16.44 -4.71 -1.75
C ASN A 233 -16.81 -6.16 -1.37
N GLY A 234 -16.23 -6.71 -0.31
CA GLY A 234 -16.39 -8.12 0.06
C GLY A 234 -15.76 -9.10 -0.96
N GLN A 235 -14.69 -8.69 -1.64
CA GLN A 235 -14.04 -9.53 -2.66
C GLN A 235 -13.11 -10.55 -1.99
N GLY A 236 -13.62 -11.76 -1.73
CA GLY A 236 -12.87 -12.84 -1.09
C GLY A 236 -12.64 -12.67 0.42
N VAL A 237 -13.17 -11.60 1.01
CA VAL A 237 -13.25 -11.32 2.45
C VAL A 237 -14.67 -10.88 2.79
N GLU A 238 -15.05 -10.93 4.07
CA GLU A 238 -16.27 -10.28 4.54
C GLU A 238 -16.15 -8.76 4.38
N LYS A 239 -17.25 -8.10 3.97
CA LYS A 239 -17.28 -6.66 3.80
C LYS A 239 -17.06 -5.97 5.14
N ASN A 240 -16.00 -5.17 5.25
CA ASN A 240 -15.71 -4.40 6.46
C ASN A 240 -15.10 -3.04 6.07
N LEU A 241 -15.88 -1.98 6.20
CA LEU A 241 -15.47 -0.66 5.77
C LEU A 241 -14.39 -0.04 6.69
N ALA A 242 -14.37 -0.40 7.97
CA ALA A 242 -13.35 0.05 8.92
C ALA A 242 -11.97 -0.51 8.57
N LEU A 243 -11.89 -1.82 8.30
CA LEU A 243 -10.67 -2.45 7.79
C LEU A 243 -10.26 -1.91 6.42
N ALA A 244 -11.22 -1.56 5.56
CA ALA A 244 -10.92 -0.91 4.29
C ALA A 244 -10.21 0.44 4.49
N ILE A 245 -10.73 1.28 5.39
CA ILE A 245 -10.12 2.56 5.77
C ILE A 245 -8.73 2.34 6.38
N ARG A 246 -8.58 1.37 7.28
CA ARG A 246 -7.31 1.01 7.91
C ARG A 246 -6.24 0.67 6.86
N TRP A 247 -6.58 -0.18 5.89
CA TRP A 247 -5.64 -0.57 4.84
C TRP A 247 -5.32 0.56 3.86
N TRP A 248 -6.30 1.39 3.48
CA TRP A 248 -6.01 2.57 2.67
C TRP A 248 -5.12 3.57 3.40
N ASN A 249 -5.34 3.81 4.69
CA ASN A 249 -4.48 4.70 5.48
C ASN A 249 -3.03 4.20 5.51
N LYS A 250 -2.80 2.90 5.75
CA LYS A 250 -1.45 2.30 5.65
C LYS A 250 -0.83 2.52 4.27
N ALA A 251 -1.59 2.34 3.19
CA ALA A 251 -1.08 2.56 1.84
C ALA A 251 -0.70 4.04 1.59
N VAL A 252 -1.46 4.99 2.14
CA VAL A 252 -1.18 6.43 2.04
C VAL A 252 0.13 6.82 2.74
N GLU A 253 0.48 6.17 3.86
CA GLU A 253 1.76 6.40 4.55
C GLU A 253 2.98 6.13 3.64
N PHE A 254 2.83 5.23 2.66
CA PHE A 254 3.85 4.93 1.64
C PHE A 254 3.58 5.62 0.29
N GLY A 255 2.79 6.69 0.26
CA GLY A 255 2.60 7.54 -0.91
C GLY A 255 1.62 6.99 -1.97
N GLN A 256 0.78 6.00 -1.65
CA GLN A 256 -0.19 5.46 -2.61
C GLN A 256 -1.36 6.44 -2.85
N GLN A 257 -1.28 7.22 -3.92
CA GLN A 257 -2.28 8.22 -4.29
C GLN A 257 -3.69 7.62 -4.49
N ARG A 258 -3.80 6.44 -5.09
CA ARG A 258 -5.10 5.77 -5.31
C ARG A 258 -5.83 5.45 -4.00
N ALA A 259 -5.09 5.19 -2.92
CA ALA A 259 -5.66 4.98 -1.59
C ALA A 259 -6.19 6.29 -1.00
N ALA A 260 -5.45 7.39 -1.16
CA ALA A 260 -5.90 8.72 -0.75
C ALA A 260 -7.18 9.15 -1.47
N GLU A 261 -7.26 8.89 -2.78
CA GLU A 261 -8.45 9.15 -3.60
C GLU A 261 -9.66 8.32 -3.14
N SER A 262 -9.43 7.05 -2.77
CA SER A 262 -10.49 6.16 -2.25
C SER A 262 -11.04 6.66 -0.91
N LEU A 263 -10.17 7.13 -0.01
CA LEU A 263 -10.57 7.75 1.26
C LEU A 263 -11.34 9.07 1.03
N SER A 264 -10.86 9.93 0.13
CA SER A 264 -11.55 11.18 -0.24
C SER A 264 -12.94 10.91 -0.84
N GLN A 265 -13.06 9.91 -1.72
CA GLN A 265 -14.35 9.49 -2.26
C GLN A 265 -15.28 9.02 -1.14
N LEU A 266 -14.78 8.24 -0.19
CA LEU A 266 -15.57 7.74 0.92
C LEU A 266 -16.02 8.88 1.87
N ARG A 267 -15.15 9.86 2.15
CA ARG A 267 -15.54 11.04 2.93
C ARG A 267 -16.62 11.85 2.22
N ARG A 268 -16.49 12.10 0.92
CA ARG A 268 -17.54 12.77 0.14
C ARG A 268 -18.85 12.00 0.15
N GLN A 269 -18.80 10.67 0.10
CA GLN A 269 -20.00 9.84 0.27
C GLN A 269 -20.66 10.04 1.65
N ALA A 270 -19.87 10.18 2.72
CA ALA A 270 -20.36 10.44 4.06
C ALA A 270 -20.92 11.87 4.26
N LEU A 271 -20.39 12.85 3.52
CA LEU A 271 -20.62 14.27 3.80
C LEU A 271 -21.59 14.96 2.81
N VAL A 272 -21.77 14.44 1.59
CA VAL A 272 -22.59 15.10 0.55
C VAL A 272 -24.09 14.85 0.78
N PRO A 273 -24.92 15.91 0.90
CA PRO A 273 -26.36 15.81 1.15
C PRO A 273 -27.19 15.10 0.06
N ASP A 274 -26.68 15.00 -1.16
CA ASP A 274 -27.41 14.40 -2.28
C ASP A 274 -27.23 12.88 -2.40
N GLN A 275 -26.40 12.28 -1.53
CA GLN A 275 -26.22 10.82 -1.51
C GLN A 275 -27.39 10.11 -0.80
N PRO A 276 -27.81 8.92 -1.27
CA PRO A 276 -28.82 8.13 -0.58
C PRO A 276 -28.43 7.88 0.87
N GLU A 277 -29.36 8.11 1.80
CA GLU A 277 -29.11 8.07 3.25
C GLU A 277 -28.44 6.77 3.69
N ARG A 278 -28.86 5.63 3.14
CA ARG A 278 -28.25 4.33 3.43
C ARG A 278 -26.75 4.31 3.13
N ARG A 279 -26.34 4.78 1.95
CA ARG A 279 -24.92 4.81 1.53
C ARG A 279 -24.12 5.81 2.36
N ARG A 280 -24.73 6.94 2.72
CA ARG A 280 -24.11 7.93 3.59
C ARG A 280 -23.87 7.38 4.99
N ASN A 281 -24.90 6.79 5.60
CA ASN A 281 -24.85 6.22 6.94
C ASN A 281 -23.85 5.07 7.02
N GLU A 282 -23.76 4.23 5.98
CA GLU A 282 -22.73 3.19 5.89
C GLU A 282 -21.31 3.78 5.92
N ALA A 283 -21.04 4.85 5.17
CA ALA A 283 -19.74 5.51 5.17
C ALA A 283 -19.41 6.16 6.52
N ILE A 284 -20.38 6.84 7.13
CA ILE A 284 -20.23 7.43 8.48
C ILE A 284 -19.94 6.35 9.52
N GLU A 285 -20.67 5.23 9.46
CA GLU A 285 -20.46 4.08 10.35
C GLU A 285 -19.06 3.49 10.17
N GLY A 286 -18.61 3.28 8.93
CA GLY A 286 -17.27 2.76 8.66
C GLY A 286 -16.15 3.64 9.24
N PHE A 287 -16.28 4.96 9.13
CA PHE A 287 -15.32 5.88 9.78
C PHE A 287 -15.41 5.83 11.31
N ARG A 288 -16.60 5.67 11.89
CA ARG A 288 -16.75 5.51 13.34
C ARG A 288 -16.08 4.23 13.83
N GLN A 289 -16.41 3.10 13.20
CA GLN A 289 -15.83 1.80 13.50
C GLN A 289 -14.32 1.79 13.32
N TYR A 290 -13.79 2.44 12.28
CA TYR A 290 -12.34 2.59 12.11
C TYR A 290 -11.69 3.28 13.32
N ARG A 291 -12.28 4.39 13.79
CA ARG A 291 -11.77 5.08 15.00
C ARG A 291 -11.89 4.21 16.25
N ASP A 292 -12.95 3.41 16.36
CA ASP A 292 -13.10 2.45 17.46
C ASP A 292 -12.02 1.36 17.43
N GLU A 293 -11.71 0.84 16.24
CA GLU A 293 -10.67 -0.17 16.04
C GLU A 293 -9.25 0.35 16.33
N LEU A 294 -9.00 1.66 16.25
CA LEU A 294 -7.69 2.22 16.63
C LEU A 294 -7.36 1.96 18.10
N TRP A 295 -8.37 1.88 18.98
CA TRP A 295 -8.16 1.58 20.40
C TRP A 295 -7.61 0.17 20.64
N ALA A 296 -7.88 -0.77 19.73
CA ALA A 296 -7.36 -2.13 19.86
C ALA A 296 -5.83 -2.21 19.75
N ASP A 297 -5.21 -1.20 19.12
CA ASP A 297 -3.75 -1.11 19.00
C ASP A 297 -3.11 -0.57 20.31
N TYR A 298 -3.91 -0.09 21.27
CA TYR A 298 -3.47 0.52 22.54
C TYR A 298 -4.27 -0.02 23.74
N PRO A 299 -4.13 -1.32 24.08
CA PRO A 299 -4.96 -1.97 25.10
C PRO A 299 -4.79 -1.39 26.51
N ASP A 300 -3.69 -0.70 26.78
CA ASP A 300 -3.39 -0.12 28.10
C ASP A 300 -4.05 1.25 28.32
N VAL A 301 -4.63 1.87 27.27
CA VAL A 301 -5.25 3.19 27.36
C VAL A 301 -6.73 3.04 27.68
N ALA A 302 -7.15 3.52 28.85
CA ALA A 302 -8.55 3.44 29.27
C ALA A 302 -9.46 4.34 28.42
N ARG A 303 -10.55 3.76 27.91
CA ARG A 303 -11.62 4.48 27.21
C ARG A 303 -12.80 4.71 28.15
N ASN A 304 -13.06 5.97 28.49
CA ASN A 304 -14.14 6.32 29.42
C ASN A 304 -15.50 6.41 28.72
N THR A 305 -15.51 6.92 27.48
CA THR A 305 -16.72 7.07 26.67
C THR A 305 -16.52 6.63 25.22
N SER A 306 -17.60 6.24 24.55
CA SER A 306 -17.57 5.88 23.13
C SER A 306 -17.29 7.08 22.21
N SER A 307 -17.41 8.31 22.69
CA SER A 307 -17.07 9.52 21.93
C SER A 307 -15.64 10.02 22.15
N GLU A 308 -14.90 9.42 23.09
CA GLU A 308 -13.54 9.84 23.41
C GLU A 308 -12.60 9.61 22.21
N SER A 309 -11.78 10.61 21.90
CA SER A 309 -10.71 10.50 20.90
C SER A 309 -9.48 9.85 21.52
N LEU A 310 -8.99 8.80 20.88
CA LEU A 310 -7.80 8.08 21.32
C LEU A 310 -6.56 8.98 21.26
N GLY A 311 -6.46 9.83 20.24
CA GLY A 311 -5.36 10.77 20.08
C GLY A 311 -5.23 11.70 21.29
N ILE A 312 -6.35 12.28 21.75
CA ILE A 312 -6.39 13.13 22.95
C ILE A 312 -6.02 12.33 24.20
N ALA A 313 -6.53 11.10 24.36
CA ALA A 313 -6.19 10.25 25.50
C ALA A 313 -4.68 9.95 25.57
N LEU A 314 -4.06 9.61 24.43
CA LEU A 314 -2.62 9.36 24.31
C LEU A 314 -1.77 10.62 24.58
N LEU A 315 -2.25 11.81 24.21
CA LEU A 315 -1.58 13.06 24.56
C LEU A 315 -1.51 13.26 26.08
N LYS A 316 -2.54 12.84 26.82
CA LYS A 316 -2.60 12.94 28.29
C LYS A 316 -1.73 11.88 28.98
N ASP A 317 -1.63 10.68 28.41
CA ASP A 317 -0.90 9.53 28.97
C ASP A 317 0.62 9.56 28.69
N SER A 318 1.22 10.74 28.49
CA SER A 318 2.64 10.92 28.13
C SER A 318 3.08 10.25 26.81
N GLN A 319 2.17 9.67 26.03
CA GLN A 319 2.44 9.05 24.73
C GLN A 319 2.26 10.02 23.55
N ALA A 320 2.69 11.27 23.72
CA ALA A 320 2.24 12.31 22.81
C ALA A 320 2.73 12.17 21.36
N SER A 321 3.81 11.42 21.09
CA SER A 321 4.19 11.07 19.70
C SER A 321 3.16 10.16 19.02
N ASN A 322 2.62 9.17 19.74
CA ASN A 322 1.53 8.32 19.23
C ASN A 322 0.22 9.11 19.18
N GLY A 323 -0.03 9.95 20.19
CA GLY A 323 -1.21 10.82 20.24
C GLY A 323 -1.32 11.73 19.01
N VAL A 324 -0.24 12.39 18.59
CA VAL A 324 -0.24 13.21 17.37
C VAL A 324 -0.57 12.37 16.13
N LYS A 325 0.04 11.19 15.97
CA LYS A 325 -0.25 10.31 14.82
C LYS A 325 -1.72 9.89 14.78
N VAL A 326 -2.26 9.47 15.93
CA VAL A 326 -3.66 9.05 16.04
C VAL A 326 -4.61 10.22 15.83
N LEU A 327 -4.30 11.43 16.31
CA LEU A 327 -5.12 12.62 16.04
C LEU A 327 -5.29 12.87 14.55
N PHE A 328 -4.21 12.75 13.77
CA PHE A 328 -4.31 12.86 12.30
C PHE A 328 -5.18 11.75 11.72
N ALA A 329 -4.99 10.50 12.14
CA ALA A 329 -5.79 9.37 11.69
C ALA A 329 -7.30 9.57 11.98
N GLU A 330 -7.63 10.02 13.19
CA GLU A 330 -9.01 10.30 13.60
C GLU A 330 -9.60 11.51 12.86
N ALA A 331 -8.83 12.59 12.67
CA ALA A 331 -9.29 13.76 11.92
C ALA A 331 -9.54 13.44 10.43
N PHE A 332 -8.65 12.69 9.80
CA PHE A 332 -8.87 12.12 8.46
C PHE A 332 -10.00 11.11 8.43
N ALA A 333 -10.41 10.55 9.57
CA ALA A 333 -11.59 9.71 9.69
C ALA A 333 -12.82 10.48 10.16
N LEU A 334 -12.91 11.81 9.96
CA LEU A 334 -14.08 12.64 10.34
C LEU A 334 -14.35 12.68 11.86
N GLY A 335 -13.32 12.51 12.69
CA GLY A 335 -13.40 12.67 14.14
C GLY A 335 -13.36 14.15 14.54
N GLU A 336 -14.48 14.70 14.99
CA GLU A 336 -14.58 16.11 15.36
C GLU A 336 -13.70 16.49 16.56
N ALA A 337 -13.68 15.67 17.62
CA ALA A 337 -12.85 15.93 18.80
C ALA A 337 -11.34 15.99 18.46
N ALA A 338 -10.87 15.05 17.63
CA ALA A 338 -9.48 15.05 17.17
C ALA A 338 -9.17 16.27 16.29
N HIS A 339 -10.13 16.65 15.44
CA HIS A 339 -10.01 17.84 14.60
C HIS A 339 -9.93 19.14 15.43
N ASP A 340 -10.76 19.29 16.45
CA ASP A 340 -10.76 20.46 17.34
C ASP A 340 -9.45 20.56 18.12
N GLU A 341 -8.92 19.43 18.59
CA GLU A 341 -7.62 19.40 19.26
C GLU A 341 -6.47 19.75 18.29
N LEU A 342 -6.51 19.26 17.05
CA LEU A 342 -5.53 19.69 16.03
C LEU A 342 -5.64 21.19 15.73
N ALA A 343 -6.84 21.77 15.74
CA ALA A 343 -7.01 23.21 15.53
C ALA A 343 -6.39 24.01 16.68
N ARG A 344 -6.57 23.56 17.92
CA ARG A 344 -5.90 24.15 19.09
C ARG A 344 -4.37 24.04 18.99
N LEU A 345 -3.88 22.86 18.63
CA LEU A 345 -2.44 22.58 18.48
C LEU A 345 -1.80 23.33 17.31
N TYR A 346 -2.58 23.69 16.28
CA TYR A 346 -2.08 24.55 15.20
C TYR A 346 -1.62 25.91 15.72
N GLU A 347 -2.34 26.48 16.68
CA GLU A 347 -2.02 27.78 17.26
C GLU A 347 -0.98 27.69 18.40
N THR A 348 -0.98 26.61 19.18
CA THR A 348 -0.07 26.48 20.34
C THR A 348 1.22 25.74 20.04
N GLY A 349 1.26 24.90 19.02
CA GLY A 349 2.27 23.86 18.86
C GLY A 349 2.19 22.77 19.94
N LEU A 350 3.12 21.80 19.86
CA LEU A 350 3.35 20.75 20.86
C LEU A 350 4.83 20.36 20.91
N ASP A 351 5.59 21.02 21.79
CA ASP A 351 7.02 20.81 21.99
C ASP A 351 7.80 20.70 20.65
N THR A 352 8.65 19.69 20.52
CA THR A 352 9.38 19.35 19.28
C THR A 352 8.57 18.50 18.30
N ARG A 353 7.34 18.11 18.64
CA ARG A 353 6.53 17.12 17.88
C ARG A 353 5.61 17.78 16.86
N LEU A 354 5.06 18.94 17.19
CA LEU A 354 4.30 19.80 16.28
C LEU A 354 4.79 21.23 16.45
N ALA A 355 5.26 21.82 15.36
CA ALA A 355 5.57 23.24 15.36
C ALA A 355 4.28 24.06 15.48
N GLN A 356 4.38 25.28 15.99
CA GLN A 356 3.32 26.25 15.81
C GLN A 356 3.09 26.46 14.31
N PHE A 357 1.82 26.48 13.89
CA PHE A 357 1.39 26.57 12.50
C PHE A 357 1.88 25.43 11.60
N ASP A 358 2.01 24.21 12.15
CA ASP A 358 2.48 23.04 11.44
C ASP A 358 1.72 22.79 10.12
N THR A 359 2.46 22.70 9.02
CA THR A 359 1.89 22.54 7.68
C THR A 359 1.14 21.22 7.51
N ARG A 360 1.43 20.19 8.31
CA ARG A 360 0.70 18.91 8.26
C ARG A 360 -0.75 19.09 8.69
N ILE A 361 -1.01 19.93 9.70
CA ILE A 361 -2.37 20.24 10.16
C ILE A 361 -3.11 21.01 9.06
N LEU A 362 -2.44 21.99 8.44
CA LEU A 362 -3.02 22.75 7.33
C LEU A 362 -3.40 21.81 6.17
N THR A 363 -2.51 20.89 5.79
CA THR A 363 -2.78 19.88 4.74
C THR A 363 -3.96 18.99 5.10
N CYS A 364 -4.04 18.54 6.36
CA CYS A 364 -5.18 17.76 6.84
C CYS A 364 -6.47 18.53 6.64
N PHE A 365 -6.55 19.77 7.15
CA PHE A 365 -7.74 20.61 7.05
C PHE A 365 -8.10 20.95 5.59
N THR A 366 -7.13 21.28 4.75
CA THR A 366 -7.41 21.56 3.33
C THR A 366 -7.98 20.34 2.62
N THR A 367 -7.47 19.14 2.92
CA THR A 367 -7.93 17.89 2.31
C THR A 367 -9.36 17.57 2.75
N THR A 368 -9.61 17.53 4.05
CA THR A 368 -10.94 17.20 4.59
C THR A 368 -11.98 18.28 4.29
N ALA A 369 -11.60 19.56 4.22
CA ALA A 369 -12.49 20.64 3.79
C ALA A 369 -12.90 20.49 2.31
N ALA A 370 -11.97 20.09 1.44
CA ALA A 370 -12.26 19.79 0.04
C ALA A 370 -13.21 18.60 -0.12
N ASP A 371 -13.13 17.63 0.80
CA ASP A 371 -14.08 16.51 0.90
C ASP A 371 -15.45 16.91 1.48
N GLY A 372 -15.60 18.15 1.95
CA GLY A 372 -16.85 18.71 2.47
C GLY A 372 -16.96 18.79 3.99
N PHE A 373 -15.91 18.46 4.74
CA PHE A 373 -15.96 18.39 6.20
C PHE A 373 -16.07 19.79 6.81
N ILE A 374 -17.21 20.06 7.47
CA ILE A 374 -17.57 21.39 7.97
C ILE A 374 -16.60 21.92 9.03
N PRO A 375 -16.15 21.12 10.03
CA PRO A 375 -15.15 21.57 11.00
C PRO A 375 -13.88 22.11 10.35
N SER A 376 -13.37 21.45 9.30
CA SER A 376 -12.18 21.91 8.58
C SER A 376 -12.43 23.18 7.78
N LYS A 377 -13.60 23.34 7.17
CA LYS A 377 -13.99 24.59 6.50
C LYS A 377 -14.01 25.76 7.48
N LYS A 378 -14.57 25.58 8.68
CA LYS A 378 -14.61 26.60 9.74
C LYS A 378 -13.20 26.93 10.25
N ALA A 379 -12.36 25.92 10.50
CA ALA A 379 -10.98 26.12 10.93
C ALA A 379 -10.14 26.87 9.88
N LEU A 380 -10.21 26.48 8.60
CA LEU A 380 -9.51 27.18 7.52
C LEU A 380 -9.99 28.61 7.33
N ALA A 381 -11.29 28.88 7.50
CA ALA A 381 -11.80 30.24 7.44
C ALA A 381 -11.18 31.12 8.53
N ARG A 382 -11.02 30.61 9.76
CA ARG A 382 -10.31 31.31 10.84
C ARG A 382 -8.83 31.50 10.52
N ILE A 383 -8.15 30.46 10.06
CA ILE A 383 -6.72 30.49 9.71
C ILE A 383 -6.44 31.56 8.66
N TYR A 384 -7.18 31.56 7.53
CA TYR A 384 -7.01 32.56 6.49
C TYR A 384 -7.53 33.94 6.91
N GLY A 385 -8.62 34.01 7.66
CA GLY A 385 -9.20 35.28 8.09
C GLY A 385 -8.30 36.06 9.04
N LYS A 386 -7.74 35.37 10.04
CA LYS A 386 -6.85 35.96 11.06
C LYS A 386 -5.36 35.95 10.65
N GLY A 387 -5.00 35.26 9.57
CA GLY A 387 -3.60 35.12 9.13
C GLY A 387 -2.74 34.27 10.05
N LEU A 388 -3.29 33.18 10.59
CA LEU A 388 -2.60 32.30 11.52
C LEU A 388 -1.57 31.45 10.77
N GLY A 389 -0.29 31.85 10.81
CA GLY A 389 0.79 31.15 10.09
C GLY A 389 0.73 31.28 8.56
N VAL A 390 -0.17 32.11 8.03
CA VAL A 390 -0.36 32.38 6.60
C VAL A 390 -0.70 33.85 6.39
N THR A 391 -0.53 34.38 5.18
CA THR A 391 -0.97 35.74 4.87
C THR A 391 -2.49 35.87 5.04
N PRO A 392 -3.00 36.88 5.76
CA PRO A 392 -4.43 37.12 5.90
C PRO A 392 -5.12 37.25 4.53
N ASP A 393 -6.20 36.49 4.35
CA ASP A 393 -7.00 36.48 3.13
C ASP A 393 -8.48 36.26 3.47
N VAL A 394 -9.21 37.37 3.64
CA VAL A 394 -10.64 37.38 3.97
C VAL A 394 -11.49 36.81 2.83
N GLN A 395 -11.05 36.94 1.57
CA GLN A 395 -11.79 36.40 0.44
C GLN A 395 -11.70 34.88 0.42
N LYS A 396 -10.51 34.33 0.65
CA LYS A 396 -10.30 32.90 0.82
C LYS A 396 -11.03 32.34 2.03
N ALA A 397 -11.05 33.07 3.16
CA ALA A 397 -11.83 32.71 4.33
C ALA A 397 -13.34 32.60 4.02
N LYS A 398 -13.92 33.61 3.35
CA LYS A 398 -15.32 33.58 2.89
C LYS A 398 -15.59 32.44 1.91
N ALA A 399 -14.63 32.12 1.03
CA ALA A 399 -14.76 31.02 0.09
C ALA A 399 -14.87 29.65 0.79
N MET A 400 -14.15 29.44 1.90
CA MET A 400 -14.25 28.20 2.69
C MET A 400 -15.63 27.99 3.33
N LEU A 401 -16.35 29.08 3.63
CA LEU A 401 -17.66 29.04 4.27
C LEU A 401 -18.83 28.85 3.28
N LYS A 402 -18.55 28.75 1.97
CA LYS A 402 -19.60 28.49 0.97
C LYS A 402 -20.32 27.16 1.26
N GLY A 403 -21.65 27.21 1.22
CA GLY A 403 -22.53 26.06 1.47
C GLY A 403 -22.94 25.86 2.93
N LEU A 404 -22.40 26.65 3.87
CA LEU A 404 -22.88 26.67 5.26
C LEU A 404 -24.15 27.53 5.38
N SER A 405 -24.90 27.35 6.47
CA SER A 405 -26.04 28.21 6.77
C SER A 405 -25.61 29.66 7.02
N LYS A 406 -26.51 30.62 6.76
CA LYS A 406 -26.25 32.05 6.99
C LYS A 406 -25.84 32.34 8.45
N GLN A 407 -26.44 31.62 9.40
CA GLN A 407 -26.14 31.76 10.82
C GLN A 407 -24.72 31.30 11.15
N GLU A 408 -24.32 30.12 10.67
CA GLU A 408 -22.97 29.60 10.90
C GLU A 408 -21.89 30.46 10.22
N MET A 409 -22.14 30.90 8.99
CA MET A 409 -21.22 31.78 8.28
C MET A 409 -21.04 33.10 9.03
N LYS A 410 -22.13 33.71 9.53
CA LYS A 410 -22.06 34.93 10.32
C LYS A 410 -21.25 34.72 11.60
N ALA A 411 -21.50 33.64 12.34
CA ALA A 411 -20.78 33.35 13.58
C ALA A 411 -19.26 33.24 13.38
N VAL A 412 -18.81 32.60 12.29
CA VAL A 412 -17.37 32.50 11.99
C VAL A 412 -16.79 33.83 11.53
N LEU A 413 -17.52 34.62 10.74
CA LEU A 413 -17.03 35.93 10.27
C LEU A 413 -16.97 36.96 11.40
N ASP A 414 -17.93 36.93 12.34
CA ASP A 414 -17.92 37.79 13.52
C ASP A 414 -16.68 37.49 14.38
N ASP A 415 -16.34 36.22 14.61
CA ASP A 415 -15.11 35.78 15.31
C ASP A 415 -13.80 36.19 14.59
N ILE A 416 -13.81 36.26 13.26
CA ILE A 416 -12.66 36.75 12.48
C ILE A 416 -12.47 38.27 12.65
N GLY A 417 -13.56 39.03 12.74
CA GLY A 417 -13.54 40.49 12.77
C GLY A 417 -13.28 41.14 14.15
N THR A 418 -13.21 40.35 15.22
CA THR A 418 -13.14 40.84 16.62
C THR A 418 -11.73 41.16 17.15
N HIS A 419 -10.71 41.39 16.31
CA HIS A 419 -9.35 41.72 16.78
C HIS A 419 -8.72 42.91 16.06
#